data_AF-A0A2V9JJX7-F1
#
_entry.id   AF-A0A2V9JJX7-F1
#
_cell.length_a   1.000
_cell.length_b   1.000
_cell.length_c   1.000
_cell.angle_alpha   90.00
_cell.angle_beta   90.00
_cell.angle_gamma   90.00
#
_symmetry.space_group_name_H-M   'P 1'
#
loop_
_entity.id
_entity.type
_entity.pdbx_description
1 polymer ?
#
loop_
_entity_poly.entity_id
_entity_poly.type
_entity_poly.pdbx_seq_one_letter_code
_entity_poly.pdbx_strand_id
1 'polypeptide(L)'
;MFLDDHAILSRAGVHSVLHSPERLGGNPIVWGEFRWETKGVTSPSVVFDPATGWLHMYYAAMESAPGKDDQGGIRRLAYARSKDGIHWERPPLGLVDLPGAE
;
A
#
# COMPACT_ATOMS: atom_id res chain seq x y z
N MET A 1 21.35 0.22 7.81
CA MET A 1 20.89 1.50 7.22
C MET A 1 22.08 2.44 7.22
N PHE A 2 22.49 2.93 6.05
CA PHE A 2 23.65 3.80 5.85
C PHE A 2 23.19 5.27 5.88
N LEU A 3 22.73 5.76 7.03
CA LEU A 3 22.77 7.20 7.26
C LEU A 3 24.17 7.47 7.80
N ASP A 4 25.06 8.03 6.98
CA ASP A 4 26.30 8.58 7.50
C ASP A 4 26.03 9.98 8.08
N ASP A 5 26.93 10.41 8.96
CA ASP A 5 26.86 11.72 9.59
C ASP A 5 27.48 12.82 8.71
N HIS A 6 27.81 12.53 7.45
CA HIS A 6 28.60 13.43 6.61
C HIS A 6 27.83 14.71 6.23
N ALA A 7 26.50 14.67 6.27
CA ALA A 7 25.63 15.82 6.03
C ALA A 7 25.18 16.55 7.31
N ILE A 8 25.63 16.13 8.50
CA ILE A 8 25.16 16.67 9.78
C ILE A 8 26.18 17.68 10.30
N LEU A 9 25.88 18.96 10.08
CA LEU A 9 26.75 20.07 10.49
C LEU A 9 26.84 20.22 12.03
N SER A 10 25.79 19.86 12.78
CA SER A 10 25.82 19.76 14.25
C SER A 10 24.67 18.92 14.82
N ARG A 11 24.87 18.34 16.01
CA ARG A 11 23.82 17.71 16.83
C ARG A 11 23.88 18.28 18.25
N ALA A 12 22.97 19.18 18.59
CA ALA A 12 22.76 19.61 19.97
C ALA A 12 21.32 19.26 20.38
N GLY A 13 21.15 18.46 21.43
CA GLY A 13 19.84 18.12 21.99
C GLY A 13 19.02 17.05 21.25
N VAL A 14 19.60 16.34 20.27
CA VAL A 14 18.91 15.25 19.53
C VAL A 14 19.70 13.96 19.63
N HIS A 15 19.02 12.85 19.94
CA HIS A 15 19.59 11.49 19.91
C HIS A 15 18.94 10.70 18.78
N SER A 16 19.74 9.96 18.01
CA SER A 16 19.24 9.07 16.97
C SER A 16 18.75 7.77 17.61
N VAL A 17 17.48 7.43 17.41
CA VAL A 17 16.93 6.13 17.79
C VAL A 17 16.71 5.33 16.51
N LEU A 18 17.48 4.24 16.36
CA LEU A 18 17.19 3.27 15.31
C LEU A 18 16.09 2.33 15.81
N HIS A 19 14.89 2.49 15.27
CA HIS A 19 13.82 1.52 15.49
C HIS A 19 14.03 0.31 14.58
N SER A 20 13.88 -0.90 15.13
CA SER A 20 13.88 -2.15 14.37
C SER A 20 12.43 -2.50 14.02
N PRO A 21 11.93 -2.19 12.81
CA PRO A 21 10.61 -2.61 12.42
C PRO A 21 10.56 -4.14 12.38
N GLU A 22 9.63 -4.72 13.13
CA GLU A 22 9.35 -6.15 13.07
C GLU A 22 8.40 -6.46 11.92
N ARG A 23 8.68 -7.53 11.18
CA ARG A 23 7.73 -8.02 10.19
C ARG A 23 6.53 -8.59 10.94
N LEU A 24 5.34 -8.11 10.58
CA LEU A 24 4.10 -8.70 11.10
C LEU A 24 4.02 -10.18 10.68
N GLY A 25 3.75 -11.07 11.63
CA GLY A 25 3.63 -12.51 11.36
C GLY A 25 2.47 -12.87 10.43
N GLY A 26 1.42 -12.03 10.40
CA GLY A 26 0.21 -12.22 9.58
C GLY A 26 0.30 -11.69 8.16
N ASN A 27 1.48 -11.60 7.56
CA ASN A 27 1.62 -11.14 6.18
C ASN A 27 1.06 -12.16 5.16
N PRO A 28 0.54 -11.70 4.00
CA PRO A 28 0.28 -10.29 3.65
C PRO A 28 -0.94 -9.72 4.39
N ILE A 29 -0.87 -8.41 4.67
CA ILE A 29 -1.96 -7.65 5.31
C ILE A 29 -3.05 -7.22 4.32
N VAL A 30 -2.81 -7.33 3.01
CA VAL A 30 -3.80 -7.10 1.97
C VAL A 30 -3.75 -8.27 1.00
N TRP A 31 -4.86 -9.00 0.91
CA TRP A 31 -5.08 -10.08 -0.06
C TRP A 31 -5.92 -9.57 -1.22
N GLY A 32 -5.74 -10.17 -2.41
CA GLY A 32 -6.66 -9.94 -3.52
C GLY A 32 -8.06 -10.46 -3.15
N GLU A 33 -9.05 -9.58 -3.27
CA GLU A 33 -10.47 -9.83 -2.98
C GLU A 33 -11.32 -9.63 -4.22
N PHE A 34 -10.95 -8.66 -5.07
CA PHE A 34 -11.72 -8.29 -6.25
C PHE A 34 -11.19 -8.91 -7.54
N ARG A 35 -12.05 -9.00 -8.56
CA ARG A 35 -11.71 -9.56 -9.89
C ARG A 35 -10.48 -8.89 -10.52
N TRP A 36 -10.27 -7.60 -10.29
CA TRP A 36 -9.11 -6.87 -10.80
C TRP A 36 -7.81 -7.12 -10.00
N GLU A 37 -7.84 -7.98 -8.98
CA GLU A 37 -6.70 -8.30 -8.09
C GLU A 37 -6.27 -9.76 -8.19
N THR A 38 -6.78 -10.51 -9.18
CA THR A 38 -6.58 -11.98 -9.29
C THR A 38 -5.11 -12.40 -9.35
N LYS A 39 -4.23 -11.52 -9.86
CA LYS A 39 -2.79 -11.77 -9.96
C LYS A 39 -2.02 -11.15 -8.79
N GLY A 40 -2.65 -10.23 -8.06
CA GLY A 40 -2.12 -9.71 -6.81
C GLY A 40 -2.35 -8.22 -6.60
N VAL A 41 -2.00 -7.80 -5.39
CA VAL A 41 -1.98 -6.41 -4.92
C VAL A 41 -0.53 -6.02 -4.72
N THR A 42 -0.07 -4.99 -5.43
CA THR A 42 1.36 -4.64 -5.51
C THR A 42 1.59 -3.14 -5.45
N SER A 43 2.84 -2.74 -5.21
CA SER A 43 3.29 -1.35 -5.26
C SER A 43 2.43 -0.36 -4.45
N PRO A 44 2.18 -0.62 -3.14
CA PRO A 44 1.37 0.28 -2.33
C PRO A 44 2.11 1.60 -2.08
N SER A 45 1.39 2.71 -2.20
CA SER A 45 1.78 4.04 -1.69
C SER A 45 0.77 4.44 -0.63
N VAL A 46 1.23 4.75 0.59
CA VAL A 46 0.36 5.10 1.72
C VAL A 46 0.60 6.53 2.18
N VAL A 47 -0.48 7.28 2.35
CA VAL A 47 -0.48 8.66 2.87
C VAL A 47 -1.36 8.74 4.10
N PHE A 48 -0.88 9.38 5.17
CA PHE A 48 -1.67 9.67 6.36
C PHE A 48 -2.34 11.03 6.24
N ASP A 49 -3.66 11.07 6.44
CA ASP A 49 -4.42 12.31 6.57
C ASP A 49 -4.60 12.66 8.06
N PRO A 50 -3.92 13.69 8.58
CA PRO A 50 -4.02 14.07 9.98
C PRO A 50 -5.38 14.68 10.36
N ALA A 51 -6.13 15.23 9.41
CA ALA A 51 -7.43 15.85 9.70
C ALA A 51 -8.49 14.78 10.02
N THR A 52 -8.41 13.64 9.34
CA THR A 52 -9.37 12.55 9.51
C THR A 52 -8.80 11.35 10.28
N GLY A 53 -7.48 11.31 10.45
CA GLY A 53 -6.74 10.23 11.08
C GLY A 53 -6.82 8.92 10.28
N TRP A 54 -6.94 8.99 8.96
CA TRP A 54 -6.97 7.82 8.09
C TRP A 54 -5.66 7.66 7.33
N LEU A 55 -5.26 6.41 7.14
CA LEU A 55 -4.25 6.03 6.16
C LEU A 55 -4.96 5.73 4.83
N HIS A 56 -4.44 6.30 3.76
CA HIS A 56 -4.95 6.14 2.40
C HIS A 56 -3.91 5.40 1.57
N MET A 57 -4.23 4.20 1.11
CA MET A 57 -3.39 3.39 0.24
C MET A 57 -3.88 3.51 -1.20
N TYR A 58 -2.96 3.83 -2.09
CA TYR A 58 -3.12 3.69 -3.53
C TYR A 58 -2.18 2.57 -4.00
N TYR A 59 -2.71 1.57 -4.68
CA TYR A 59 -1.96 0.37 -5.05
C TYR A 59 -2.25 -0.08 -6.47
N ALA A 60 -1.33 -0.87 -7.03
CA ALA A 60 -1.51 -1.52 -8.32
C ALA A 60 -2.24 -2.85 -8.13
N ALA A 61 -3.48 -2.91 -8.56
CA ALA A 61 -4.24 -4.13 -8.69
C ALA A 61 -3.93 -4.82 -10.03
N MET A 62 -3.49 -6.06 -9.95
CA MET A 62 -3.05 -6.85 -11.09
C MET A 62 -4.14 -7.87 -11.44
N GLU A 63 -4.71 -7.75 -12.64
CA GLU A 63 -5.67 -8.71 -13.20
C GLU A 63 -4.99 -9.60 -14.24
N SER A 64 -5.31 -10.88 -14.20
CA SER A 64 -4.89 -11.84 -15.24
C SER A 64 -5.70 -11.59 -16.53
N ALA A 65 -5.03 -11.52 -17.67
CA ALA A 65 -5.69 -11.38 -18.97
C ALA A 65 -5.61 -12.70 -19.76
N PRO A 66 -6.69 -13.17 -20.41
CA PRO A 66 -6.66 -14.37 -21.23
C PRO A 66 -5.57 -14.30 -22.30
N GLY A 67 -4.79 -15.38 -22.45
CA GLY A 67 -3.72 -15.47 -23.47
C GLY A 67 -2.48 -14.61 -23.18
N LYS A 68 -2.38 -14.01 -21.99
CA LYS A 68 -1.15 -13.36 -21.51
C LYS A 68 -0.45 -14.28 -20.50
N ASP A 69 0.87 -14.30 -20.58
CA ASP A 69 1.74 -15.04 -19.67
C ASP A 69 1.81 -14.40 -18.26
N ASP A 70 2.64 -14.96 -17.38
CA ASP A 70 2.89 -14.44 -16.04
C ASP A 70 3.48 -13.02 -16.02
N GLN A 71 3.88 -12.44 -17.16
CA GLN A 71 4.39 -11.08 -17.27
C GLN A 71 3.33 -10.09 -17.81
N GLY A 72 2.33 -10.59 -18.55
CA GLY A 72 1.19 -9.81 -19.03
C GLY A 72 0.00 -9.76 -18.06
N GLY A 73 -0.88 -8.78 -18.23
CA GLY A 73 -2.05 -8.57 -17.37
C GLY A 73 -2.52 -7.12 -17.41
N ILE A 74 -3.71 -6.85 -16.88
CA ILE A 74 -4.23 -5.49 -16.79
C ILE A 74 -3.88 -4.93 -15.41
N ARG A 75 -3.23 -3.77 -15.39
CA ARG A 75 -2.92 -3.05 -14.14
C ARG A 75 -3.92 -1.92 -13.93
N ARG A 76 -4.49 -1.83 -12.74
CA ARG A 76 -5.37 -0.73 -12.34
C ARG A 76 -4.86 -0.06 -11.08
N LEU A 77 -5.10 1.24 -10.98
CA LEU A 77 -4.95 1.96 -9.74
C LEU A 77 -6.18 1.70 -8.88
N ALA A 78 -5.98 1.16 -7.69
CA ALA A 78 -7.02 0.87 -6.73
C ALA A 78 -6.71 1.58 -5.40
N TYR A 79 -7.73 1.64 -4.54
CA TYR A 79 -7.70 2.43 -3.31
C TYR A 79 -8.21 1.62 -2.13
N ALA A 80 -7.54 1.79 -0.99
CA ALA A 80 -7.98 1.27 0.30
C ALA A 80 -7.68 2.29 1.40
N ARG A 81 -8.37 2.19 2.54
CA ARG A 81 -8.11 3.03 3.72
C ARG A 81 -8.02 2.21 5.00
N SER A 82 -7.30 2.71 5.99
CA SER A 82 -7.13 2.04 7.28
C SER A 82 -6.98 3.02 8.44
N LYS A 83 -7.37 2.60 9.65
CA LYS A 83 -7.09 3.31 10.90
C LYS A 83 -5.81 2.87 11.59
N ASP A 84 -5.36 1.64 11.35
CA ASP A 84 -4.25 1.00 12.08
C ASP A 84 -3.09 0.58 11.17
N GLY A 85 -3.25 0.67 9.85
CA GLY A 85 -2.28 0.26 8.85
C GLY A 85 -2.18 -1.25 8.65
N ILE A 86 -3.01 -2.04 9.34
CA ILE A 86 -3.03 -3.50 9.31
C ILE A 86 -4.30 -4.00 8.63
N HIS A 87 -5.46 -3.45 9.00
CA HIS A 87 -6.75 -3.81 8.42
C HIS A 87 -7.18 -2.73 7.42
N TRP A 88 -7.44 -3.14 6.18
CA TRP A 88 -7.70 -2.23 5.07
C TRP A 88 -9.11 -2.39 4.52
N GLU A 89 -9.85 -1.28 4.50
CA GLU A 89 -11.17 -1.15 3.89
C GLU A 89 -11.04 -0.72 2.42
N ARG A 90 -11.81 -1.34 1.52
CA ARG A 90 -11.87 -0.99 0.09
C ARG A 90 -13.27 -0.47 -0.25
N PRO A 91 -13.57 0.81 0.04
CA PRO A 91 -14.91 1.34 -0.18
C PRO A 91 -15.22 1.46 -1.68
N PRO A 92 -16.47 1.21 -2.10
CA PRO A 92 -16.89 1.51 -3.46
C PRO A 92 -16.80 3.02 -3.68
N LEU A 93 -16.09 3.41 -4.73
CA LEU A 93 -15.88 4.82 -5.05
C LEU A 93 -16.88 5.35 -6.08
N GLY A 94 -17.56 4.46 -6.82
CA GLY A 94 -18.50 4.85 -7.88
C GLY A 94 -17.87 5.64 -9.02
N LEU A 95 -16.55 5.55 -9.21
CA LEU A 95 -15.80 6.33 -10.21
C LEU A 95 -15.70 5.63 -11.57
N VAL A 96 -15.81 4.31 -11.58
CA VAL A 96 -15.69 3.47 -12.79
C VAL A 96 -16.76 2.40 -12.76
N ASP A 97 -17.34 2.12 -13.92
CA ASP A 97 -18.29 1.02 -14.09
C ASP A 97 -17.51 -0.27 -14.36
N LEU A 98 -17.16 -0.96 -13.28
CA LEU A 98 -16.54 -2.28 -13.30
C LEU A 98 -17.42 -3.21 -12.46
N PRO A 99 -17.76 -4.42 -12.95
CA PRO A 99 -18.52 -5.38 -12.17
C PRO A 99 -17.88 -5.63 -10.80
N GLY A 100 -18.61 -5.31 -9.72
CA GLY A 100 -18.15 -5.43 -8.34
C GLY A 100 -17.48 -4.19 -7.74
N ALA A 101 -17.45 -3.05 -8.44
CA ALA A 101 -16.96 -1.76 -7.92
C ALA A 101 -18.06 -0.85 -7.32
N GLU A 102 -19.26 -1.42 -7.16
CA GLU A 102 -20.52 -0.80 -6.70
C GLU A 102 -20.79 -0.98 -5.20
#